data_AF-A0A1F7I115-F1
#
_entry.id   AF-A0A1F7I115-F1
#
_cell.length_a   1.000
_cell.length_b   1.000
_cell.length_c   1.000
_cell.angle_alpha   90.00
_cell.angle_beta   90.00
_cell.angle_gamma   90.00
#
_symmetry.space_group_name_H-M   'P 1'
#
loop_
_entity.id
_entity.type
_entity.pdbx_description
1 polymer ?
#
loop_
_entity_poly.entity_id
_entity_poly.type
_entity_poly.pdbx_seq_one_letter_code
_entity_poly.pdbx_strand_id
1 'polypeptide(L)'
;MIQDNTQFESQLNNIADIVNKNKAGIIVLPLNPSVDAIASATALYLGLNKAGKNVSLVCSSKPQSDLTGADKIQQALSTGGDNLVISIPYADEGSIDKVDYNIQGKTFNLVVSPKPGYPKLEPDKIHFSYIGGKVEFIFTIDVPSLNNIGPLYQQNQGEFQGKNIINIDRHLINNSYGLVNYVNKSSSSTSELVLNALETLQIEIDKEIATNLYAGLVVATNNFSSYSVNAQTFQTASKLLQLGAVKKPVNRFQQTNRYPGGPFQPPRAPTFAPVNPFQPVNYNNPDNNNYDEQPFQPPPFSPQPASEQQVKPIEDVETINTGKEGQKHNTSDFLKPKIFSRNGLV
;
A
#
# COMPACT_ATOMS: atom_id res chain seq x y z
N MET A 1 23.25 -17.40 3.94
CA MET A 1 22.74 -17.28 5.33
C MET A 1 23.43 -16.17 6.12
N ILE A 2 24.76 -16.09 6.21
CA ILE A 2 25.42 -15.01 6.98
C ILE A 2 25.32 -13.63 6.30
N GLN A 3 25.41 -13.55 4.96
CA GLN A 3 25.36 -12.27 4.24
C GLN A 3 23.98 -11.59 4.23
N ASP A 4 22.88 -12.35 4.21
CA ASP A 4 21.51 -11.78 4.22
C ASP A 4 21.19 -11.09 5.56
N ASN A 5 21.65 -11.65 6.68
CA ASN A 5 21.40 -11.06 8.00
C ASN A 5 22.08 -9.69 8.15
N THR A 6 23.32 -9.55 7.68
CA THR A 6 24.03 -8.26 7.74
C THR A 6 23.36 -7.19 6.86
N GLN A 7 22.79 -7.58 5.72
CA GLN A 7 22.04 -6.66 4.87
C GLN A 7 20.77 -6.14 5.55
N PHE A 8 19.99 -7.04 6.16
CA PHE A 8 18.76 -6.67 6.86
C PHE A 8 19.04 -5.78 8.07
N GLU A 9 20.08 -6.08 8.85
CA GLU A 9 20.52 -5.24 9.96
C GLU A 9 20.93 -3.83 9.49
N SER A 10 21.69 -3.73 8.39
CA SER A 10 22.06 -2.44 7.81
C SER A 10 20.83 -1.64 7.35
N GLN A 11 19.85 -2.29 6.72
CA GLN A 11 18.60 -1.65 6.30
C GLN A 11 17.81 -1.15 7.51
N LEU A 12 17.66 -1.95 8.56
CA LEU A 12 16.98 -1.56 9.79
C LEU A 12 17.69 -0.38 10.49
N ASN A 13 19.02 -0.37 10.53
CA ASN A 13 19.79 0.76 11.07
C ASN A 13 19.59 2.03 10.24
N ASN A 14 19.56 1.92 8.90
CA ASN A 14 19.27 3.07 8.03
C ASN A 14 17.84 3.60 8.25
N ILE A 15 16.86 2.72 8.50
CA ILE A 15 15.50 3.12 8.89
C ILE A 15 15.56 3.91 10.20
N ALA A 16 16.25 3.40 11.22
CA ALA A 16 16.37 4.07 12.51
C ALA A 16 17.02 5.45 12.38
N ASP A 17 18.08 5.56 11.58
CA ASP A 17 18.75 6.83 11.29
C ASP A 17 17.82 7.87 10.66
N ILE A 18 17.07 7.48 9.64
CA ILE A 18 16.13 8.38 8.95
C ILE A 18 15.01 8.79 9.90
N VAL A 19 14.40 7.84 10.61
CA VAL A 19 13.28 8.15 11.52
C VAL A 19 13.75 9.00 12.69
N ASN A 20 14.92 8.75 13.27
CA ASN A 20 15.41 9.50 14.43
C ASN A 20 15.78 10.95 14.07
N LYS A 21 16.34 11.19 12.88
CA LYS A 21 16.72 12.54 12.41
C LYS A 21 15.51 13.42 12.04
N ASN A 22 14.37 12.80 11.70
CA ASN A 22 13.20 13.49 11.18
C ASN A 22 12.02 13.44 12.15
N LYS A 23 11.08 14.38 12.03
CA LYS A 23 9.89 14.47 12.90
C LYS A 23 8.59 14.15 12.17
N ALA A 24 8.51 14.45 10.87
CA ALA A 24 7.27 14.34 10.11
C ALA A 24 7.39 13.38 8.93
N GLY A 25 6.40 12.51 8.78
CA GLY A 25 6.38 11.55 7.67
C GLY A 25 4.99 11.07 7.32
N ILE A 26 4.90 10.22 6.31
CA ILE A 26 3.65 9.58 5.90
C ILE A 26 3.87 8.07 5.79
N ILE A 27 2.83 7.30 6.07
CA ILE A 27 2.78 5.86 5.88
C ILE A 27 1.75 5.60 4.79
N VAL A 28 2.18 4.96 3.70
CA VAL A 28 1.38 4.76 2.51
C VAL A 28 1.15 3.27 2.27
N LEU A 29 -0.12 2.93 2.06
CA LEU A 29 -0.60 1.58 1.76
C LEU A 29 -0.86 1.41 0.26
N PRO A 30 -0.88 0.17 -0.27
CA PRO A 30 -1.31 -0.10 -1.64
C PRO A 30 -2.80 0.25 -1.83
N LEU A 31 -3.24 0.40 -3.09
CA LEU A 31 -4.61 0.76 -3.46
C LEU A 31 -5.66 -0.12 -2.79
N ASN A 32 -5.44 -1.43 -2.78
CA ASN A 32 -6.32 -2.42 -2.17
C ASN A 32 -5.51 -3.19 -1.11
N PRO A 33 -5.41 -2.65 0.12
CA PRO A 33 -4.52 -3.22 1.11
C PRO A 33 -5.05 -4.53 1.66
N SER A 34 -4.13 -5.48 1.85
CA SER A 34 -4.39 -6.72 2.57
C SER A 34 -4.63 -6.43 4.06
N VAL A 35 -5.21 -7.38 4.80
CA VAL A 35 -5.33 -7.22 6.26
C VAL A 35 -3.96 -7.12 6.92
N ASP A 36 -2.96 -7.82 6.39
CA ASP A 36 -1.58 -7.74 6.87
C ASP A 36 -0.96 -6.35 6.59
N ALA A 37 -1.23 -5.77 5.42
CA ALA A 37 -0.83 -4.38 5.11
C ALA A 37 -1.45 -3.39 6.11
N ILE A 38 -2.76 -3.49 6.36
CA ILE A 38 -3.46 -2.61 7.30
C ILE A 38 -2.90 -2.80 8.72
N ALA A 39 -2.74 -4.04 9.16
CA ALA A 39 -2.19 -4.39 10.48
C ALA A 39 -0.79 -3.83 10.69
N SER A 40 0.11 -4.08 9.75
CA SER A 40 1.49 -3.62 9.82
C SER A 40 1.58 -2.09 9.75
N ALA A 41 0.84 -1.43 8.86
CA ALA A 41 0.86 0.02 8.74
C ALA A 41 0.24 0.74 9.95
N THR A 42 -0.86 0.21 10.52
CA THR A 42 -1.48 0.77 11.73
C THR A 42 -0.61 0.55 12.97
N ALA A 43 0.04 -0.61 13.09
CA ALA A 43 1.01 -0.85 14.16
C ALA A 43 2.19 0.11 14.09
N LEU A 44 2.75 0.33 12.88
CA LEU A 44 3.81 1.31 12.66
C LEU A 44 3.34 2.74 12.99
N TYR A 45 2.14 3.11 12.56
CA TYR A 45 1.53 4.42 12.85
C TYR A 45 1.42 4.67 14.37
N LEU A 46 0.86 3.72 15.12
CA LEU A 46 0.73 3.82 16.57
C LEU A 46 2.11 3.91 17.25
N GLY A 47 3.06 3.09 16.81
CA GLY A 47 4.42 3.11 17.33
C GLY A 47 5.13 4.45 17.09
N LEU A 48 5.09 4.97 15.86
CA LEU A 48 5.72 6.24 15.52
C LEU A 48 5.08 7.44 16.25
N ASN A 49 3.76 7.43 16.43
CA ASN A 49 3.08 8.45 17.24
C ASN A 49 3.53 8.43 18.70
N LYS A 50 3.69 7.23 19.29
CA LYS A 50 4.24 7.10 20.66
C LYS A 50 5.68 7.60 20.77
N ALA A 51 6.47 7.43 19.71
CA ALA A 51 7.81 7.98 19.61
C ALA A 51 7.83 9.50 19.34
N GLY A 52 6.68 10.17 19.39
CA GLY A 52 6.56 11.62 19.20
C GLY A 52 6.75 12.07 17.75
N LYS A 53 6.63 11.16 16.77
CA LYS A 53 6.65 11.49 15.34
C LYS A 53 5.27 11.95 14.91
N ASN A 54 5.23 12.90 13.99
CA ASN A 54 4.01 13.42 13.41
C ASN A 54 3.79 12.70 12.07
N VAL A 55 3.06 11.59 12.10
CA VAL A 55 2.85 10.73 10.93
C VAL A 55 1.40 10.69 10.51
N SER A 56 1.16 10.72 9.20
CA SER A 56 -0.16 10.45 8.62
C SER A 56 -0.20 9.07 8.01
N LEU A 57 -1.32 8.37 8.15
CA LEU A 57 -1.56 7.07 7.55
C LEU A 57 -2.51 7.22 6.36
N VAL A 58 -2.09 6.79 5.17
CA VAL A 58 -2.79 7.14 3.92
C VAL A 58 -2.94 5.95 2.99
N CYS A 59 -4.13 5.81 2.40
CA CYS A 59 -4.44 4.79 1.40
C CYS A 59 -5.44 5.37 0.38
N SER A 60 -5.31 5.01 -0.90
CA SER A 60 -6.25 5.48 -1.92
C SER A 60 -7.69 5.01 -1.66
N SER A 61 -7.86 3.77 -1.20
CA SER A 61 -9.16 3.25 -0.75
C SER A 61 -9.34 3.43 0.76
N LYS A 62 -10.60 3.45 1.23
CA LYS A 62 -10.92 3.41 2.65
C LYS A 62 -11.15 1.96 3.06
N PRO A 63 -10.16 1.26 3.64
CA PRO A 63 -10.35 -0.13 4.03
C PRO A 63 -11.31 -0.23 5.22
N GLN A 64 -12.13 -1.28 5.22
CA GLN A 64 -12.94 -1.67 6.37
C GLN A 64 -12.08 -2.59 7.26
N SER A 65 -11.85 -2.20 8.51
CA SER A 65 -11.05 -2.97 9.46
C SER A 65 -11.37 -2.57 10.90
N ASP A 66 -11.40 -3.57 11.79
CA ASP A 66 -11.62 -3.40 13.23
C ASP A 66 -10.29 -3.27 14.01
N LEU A 67 -9.18 -3.13 13.29
CA LEU A 67 -7.86 -2.94 13.87
C LEU A 67 -7.71 -1.52 14.43
N THR A 68 -7.01 -1.40 15.56
CA THR A 68 -6.80 -0.11 16.21
C THR A 68 -6.04 0.82 15.26
N GLY A 69 -6.54 2.04 15.06
CA GLY A 69 -5.94 3.03 14.17
C GLY A 69 -6.33 2.91 12.69
N ALA A 70 -7.12 1.90 12.30
CA ALA A 70 -7.62 1.80 10.92
C ALA A 70 -8.57 2.96 10.56
N ASP A 71 -9.28 3.52 11.55
CA ASP A 71 -10.10 4.72 11.41
C ASP A 71 -9.28 5.99 11.07
N LYS A 72 -7.96 5.96 11.30
CA LYS A 72 -7.05 7.06 10.98
C LYS A 72 -6.52 7.05 9.55
N ILE A 73 -6.88 6.04 8.76
CA ILE A 73 -6.48 5.97 7.34
C ILE A 73 -7.20 7.06 6.56
N GLN A 74 -6.42 7.99 6.01
CA GLN A 74 -6.90 9.08 5.18
C GLN A 74 -6.77 8.73 3.70
N GLN A 75 -7.59 9.36 2.85
CA GLN A 75 -7.56 9.16 1.40
C GLN A 75 -6.79 10.24 0.62
N ALA A 76 -6.33 11.26 1.33
CA ALA A 76 -5.54 12.35 0.79
C ALA A 76 -4.20 12.44 1.51
N LEU A 77 -3.15 12.79 0.78
CA LEU A 77 -1.86 13.15 1.36
C LEU A 77 -2.01 14.43 2.15
N SER A 78 -2.24 14.29 3.45
CA SER A 78 -2.24 15.41 4.39
C SER A 78 -1.00 15.27 5.23
N THR A 79 -0.08 16.21 5.07
CA THR A 79 1.14 16.27 5.84
C THR A 79 0.83 17.20 7.01
N GLY A 80 0.97 16.73 8.24
CA GLY A 80 0.58 17.42 9.47
C GLY A 80 1.38 18.70 9.72
N GLY A 81 1.25 19.67 8.83
CA GLY A 81 1.84 21.00 8.92
C GLY A 81 1.07 21.90 9.85
N ASP A 82 1.56 23.11 10.02
CA ASP A 82 0.98 24.05 10.99
C ASP A 82 -0.32 24.71 10.48
N ASN A 83 -0.69 24.47 9.21
CA ASN A 83 -1.88 25.08 8.61
C ASN A 83 -3.11 24.22 8.87
N LEU A 84 -3.99 24.68 9.76
CA LEU A 84 -5.30 24.07 10.00
C LEU A 84 -6.23 24.28 8.79
N VAL A 85 -6.82 23.20 8.31
CA VAL A 85 -7.91 23.18 7.33
C VAL A 85 -9.19 22.79 8.04
N ILE A 86 -10.25 23.58 7.81
CA ILE A 86 -11.59 23.33 8.34
C ILE A 86 -12.48 23.01 7.13
N SER A 87 -12.79 21.73 6.94
CA SER A 87 -13.64 21.24 5.86
C SER A 87 -15.08 21.17 6.33
N ILE A 88 -15.96 21.87 5.61
CA ILE A 88 -17.38 21.99 5.91
C ILE A 88 -18.14 21.45 4.70
N PRO A 89 -19.18 20.59 4.87
CA PRO A 89 -19.95 20.07 3.75
C PRO A 89 -20.55 21.19 2.91
N TYR A 90 -20.31 21.12 1.61
CA TYR A 90 -20.82 22.07 0.63
C TYR A 90 -21.94 21.39 -0.15
N ALA A 91 -23.18 21.62 0.28
CA ALA A 91 -24.36 20.89 -0.23
C ALA A 91 -24.68 21.25 -1.69
N ASP A 92 -24.65 22.54 -2.02
CA ASP A 92 -24.94 23.10 -3.34
C ASP A 92 -24.06 24.34 -3.58
N GLU A 93 -23.87 24.73 -4.85
CA GLU A 93 -23.18 25.98 -5.18
C GLU A 93 -23.86 27.18 -4.49
N GLY A 94 -23.15 27.77 -3.53
CA GLY A 94 -23.55 28.95 -2.78
C GLY A 94 -24.26 28.66 -1.46
N SER A 95 -24.15 27.47 -0.86
CA SER A 95 -24.73 27.19 0.47
C SER A 95 -24.14 28.04 1.61
N ILE A 96 -22.95 28.62 1.40
CA ILE A 96 -22.29 29.56 2.31
C ILE A 96 -22.52 31.00 1.82
N ASP A 97 -22.98 31.86 2.73
CA ASP A 97 -23.21 33.28 2.47
C ASP A 97 -21.95 34.10 2.75
N LYS A 98 -21.37 33.88 3.95
CA LYS A 98 -20.26 34.67 4.44
C LYS A 98 -19.28 33.83 5.26
N VAL A 99 -18.00 34.06 5.05
CA VAL A 99 -16.91 33.62 5.94
C VAL A 99 -16.28 34.88 6.52
N ASP A 100 -16.24 34.96 7.85
CA ASP A 100 -15.67 36.09 8.59
C ASP A 100 -14.79 35.56 9.73
N TYR A 101 -14.04 36.43 10.37
CA TYR A 101 -13.30 36.09 11.58
C TYR A 101 -13.37 37.22 12.61
N ASN A 102 -13.25 36.84 13.88
CA ASN A 102 -13.06 37.80 14.96
C ASN A 102 -12.16 37.22 16.05
N ILE A 103 -11.52 38.10 16.82
CA ILE A 103 -10.69 37.73 17.95
C ILE A 103 -11.38 38.24 19.22
N GLN A 104 -11.67 37.33 20.16
CA GLN A 104 -12.25 37.67 21.45
C GLN A 104 -11.30 37.22 22.56
N GLY A 105 -10.66 38.18 23.21
CA GLY A 105 -9.60 37.90 24.20
C GLY A 105 -8.41 37.18 23.55
N LYS A 106 -8.20 35.91 23.92
CA LYS A 106 -7.15 35.05 23.36
C LYS A 106 -7.68 34.00 22.38
N THR A 107 -8.96 34.11 21.98
CA THR A 107 -9.63 33.13 21.12
C THR A 107 -9.81 33.72 19.72
N PHE A 108 -9.31 33.01 18.71
CA PHE A 108 -9.61 33.27 17.31
C PHE A 108 -10.89 32.51 16.91
N ASN A 109 -11.90 33.23 16.43
CA ASN A 109 -13.16 32.66 15.98
C ASN A 109 -13.27 32.79 14.46
N LEU A 110 -13.39 31.66 13.75
CA LEU A 110 -13.85 31.64 12.37
C LEU A 110 -15.38 31.54 12.36
N VAL A 111 -16.06 32.49 11.71
CA VAL A 111 -17.52 32.53 11.62
C VAL A 111 -17.94 32.19 10.20
N VAL A 112 -18.59 31.05 10.02
CA VAL A 112 -19.12 30.60 8.73
C VAL A 112 -20.64 30.67 8.77
N SER A 113 -21.22 31.54 7.94
CA SER A 113 -22.66 31.79 7.88
C SER A 113 -23.27 31.11 6.64
N PRO A 114 -24.20 30.16 6.81
CA PRO A 114 -24.95 29.61 5.69
C PRO A 114 -25.94 30.65 5.13
N LYS A 115 -26.36 30.49 3.87
CA LYS A 115 -27.41 31.35 3.30
C LYS A 115 -28.76 31.17 4.00
N PRO A 116 -29.61 32.21 4.01
CA PRO A 116 -30.99 32.08 4.47
C PRO A 116 -31.70 30.90 3.78
N GLY A 117 -32.35 30.04 4.56
CA GLY A 117 -33.03 28.85 4.06
C GLY A 117 -32.18 27.57 4.03
N TYR A 118 -30.86 27.65 4.26
CA TYR A 118 -30.00 26.49 4.41
C TYR A 118 -29.89 26.06 5.90
N PRO A 119 -29.72 24.76 6.18
CA PRO A 119 -29.56 24.28 7.54
C PRO A 119 -28.30 24.83 8.20
N LYS A 120 -28.33 24.94 9.54
CA LYS A 120 -27.14 25.28 10.33
C LYS A 120 -26.05 24.22 10.14
N LEU A 121 -24.79 24.63 10.24
CA LEU A 121 -23.65 23.72 10.21
C LEU A 121 -23.65 22.86 11.48
N GLU A 122 -23.62 21.55 11.31
CA GLU A 122 -23.59 20.60 12.41
C GLU A 122 -22.12 20.29 12.78
N PRO A 123 -21.71 20.46 14.05
CA PRO A 123 -20.30 20.32 14.45
C PRO A 123 -19.68 18.96 14.13
N ASP A 124 -20.47 17.90 14.20
CA ASP A 124 -20.07 16.52 13.89
C ASP A 124 -19.75 16.29 12.41
N LYS A 125 -20.20 17.20 11.53
CA LYS A 125 -19.90 17.17 10.10
C LYS A 125 -18.72 18.06 9.71
N ILE A 126 -18.14 18.80 10.66
CA ILE A 126 -16.96 19.63 10.41
C ILE A 126 -15.72 18.77 10.60
N HIS A 127 -14.88 18.71 9.56
CA HIS A 127 -13.64 17.95 9.60
C HIS A 127 -12.46 18.90 9.71
N PHE A 128 -11.59 18.66 10.69
CA PHE A 128 -10.34 19.37 10.86
C PHE A 128 -9.22 18.51 10.29
N SER A 129 -8.38 19.11 9.46
CA SER A 129 -7.14 18.50 8.98
C SER A 129 -6.02 19.54 8.99
N TYR A 130 -4.80 19.11 8.70
CA TYR A 130 -3.64 19.98 8.64
C TYR A 130 -2.92 19.79 7.30
N ILE A 131 -2.43 20.87 6.70
CA ILE A 131 -1.73 20.85 5.41
C ILE A 131 -0.42 21.65 5.45
N GLY A 132 0.43 21.43 4.45
CA GLY A 132 1.68 22.19 4.27
C GLY A 132 2.82 21.74 5.17
N GLY A 133 2.69 20.57 5.82
CA GLY A 133 3.80 19.95 6.54
C GLY A 133 4.86 19.45 5.58
N LYS A 134 6.14 19.55 5.95
CA LYS A 134 7.21 18.95 5.16
C LYS A 134 7.21 17.44 5.39
N VAL A 135 6.98 16.64 4.34
CA VAL A 135 7.27 15.21 4.39
C VAL A 135 8.77 15.02 4.36
N GLU A 136 9.33 14.49 5.44
CA GLU A 136 10.75 14.21 5.56
C GLU A 136 11.09 12.75 5.26
N PHE A 137 10.15 11.84 5.54
CA PHE A 137 10.22 10.44 5.15
C PHE A 137 8.85 9.87 4.75
N ILE A 138 8.87 8.85 3.90
CA ILE A 138 7.69 8.13 3.43
C ILE A 138 7.90 6.65 3.72
N PHE A 139 7.08 6.05 4.56
CA PHE A 139 6.97 4.60 4.63
C PHE A 139 6.02 4.10 3.55
N THR A 140 6.42 3.06 2.83
CA THR A 140 5.52 2.28 1.96
C THR A 140 5.46 0.86 2.49
N ILE A 141 4.27 0.41 2.86
CA ILE A 141 4.05 -0.85 3.58
C ILE A 141 3.26 -1.81 2.71
N ASP A 142 3.82 -2.99 2.44
CA ASP A 142 3.20 -4.03 1.58
C ASP A 142 2.98 -3.55 0.13
N VAL A 143 3.89 -2.69 -0.36
CA VAL A 143 3.83 -2.07 -1.69
C VAL A 143 5.03 -2.55 -2.53
N PRO A 144 4.81 -3.36 -3.59
CA PRO A 144 5.90 -3.85 -4.43
C PRO A 144 6.44 -2.81 -5.44
N SER A 145 5.60 -1.85 -5.84
CA SER A 145 6.00 -0.72 -6.70
C SER A 145 5.13 0.50 -6.41
N LEU A 146 5.64 1.71 -6.68
CA LEU A 146 4.88 2.96 -6.48
C LEU A 146 3.55 2.97 -7.24
N ASN A 147 3.45 2.28 -8.38
CA ASN A 147 2.21 2.16 -9.13
C ASN A 147 1.11 1.42 -8.35
N ASN A 148 1.47 0.51 -7.43
CA ASN A 148 0.51 -0.21 -6.59
C ASN A 148 -0.17 0.69 -5.54
N ILE A 149 0.34 1.89 -5.29
CA ILE A 149 -0.32 2.90 -4.44
C ILE A 149 -1.59 3.44 -5.11
N GLY A 150 -1.64 3.43 -6.46
CA GLY A 150 -2.80 3.83 -7.24
C GLY A 150 -2.94 5.35 -7.42
N PRO A 151 -4.18 5.88 -7.47
CA PRO A 151 -4.45 7.30 -7.75
C PRO A 151 -3.69 8.27 -6.85
N LEU A 152 -3.49 7.91 -5.57
CA LEU A 152 -2.74 8.74 -4.64
C LEU A 152 -1.30 8.99 -5.10
N TYR A 153 -0.61 8.01 -5.68
CA TYR A 153 0.72 8.24 -6.24
C TYR A 153 0.64 8.99 -7.56
N GLN A 154 -0.28 8.60 -8.46
CA GLN A 154 -0.42 9.21 -9.78
C GLN A 154 -0.72 10.72 -9.72
N GLN A 155 -1.55 11.14 -8.77
CA GLN A 155 -1.94 12.54 -8.59
C GLN A 155 -0.91 13.36 -7.80
N ASN A 156 0.04 12.71 -7.12
CA ASN A 156 0.96 13.38 -6.20
C ASN A 156 2.42 12.96 -6.42
N GLN A 157 2.82 12.63 -7.67
CA GLN A 157 4.17 12.13 -7.96
C GLN A 157 5.27 13.07 -7.43
N GLY A 158 5.05 14.39 -7.50
CA GLY A 158 5.98 15.40 -6.97
C GLY A 158 6.24 15.27 -5.46
N GLU A 159 5.27 14.76 -4.69
CA GLU A 159 5.44 14.56 -3.24
C GLU A 159 6.33 13.37 -2.89
N PHE A 160 6.53 12.44 -3.83
CA PHE A 160 7.40 11.27 -3.66
C PHE A 160 8.82 11.52 -4.21
N GLN A 161 9.00 12.46 -5.13
CA GLN A 161 10.29 12.75 -5.74
C GLN A 161 11.28 13.36 -4.72
N GLY A 162 12.50 12.81 -4.69
CA GLY A 162 13.56 13.29 -3.81
C GLY A 162 13.31 13.09 -2.31
N LYS A 163 12.31 12.29 -1.92
CA LYS A 163 12.02 11.97 -0.51
C LYS A 163 12.75 10.73 -0.04
N ASN A 164 12.95 10.64 1.27
CA ASN A 164 13.44 9.43 1.92
C ASN A 164 12.33 8.38 1.96
N ILE A 165 12.17 7.63 0.87
CA ILE A 165 11.22 6.52 0.79
C ILE A 165 11.83 5.31 1.48
N ILE A 166 11.13 4.78 2.47
CA ILE A 166 11.44 3.56 3.20
C ILE A 166 10.39 2.52 2.78
N ASN A 167 10.82 1.47 2.09
CA ASN A 167 9.96 0.39 1.66
C ASN A 167 10.12 -0.82 2.57
N ILE A 168 9.02 -1.23 3.22
CA ILE A 168 8.94 -2.45 4.01
C ILE A 168 7.96 -3.38 3.29
N ASP A 169 8.50 -4.46 2.73
CA ASP A 169 7.72 -5.34 1.87
C ASP A 169 8.25 -6.79 1.87
N ARG A 170 7.42 -7.71 1.39
CA ARG A 170 7.73 -9.14 1.29
C ARG A 170 7.50 -9.72 -0.11
N HIS A 171 6.97 -8.94 -1.04
CA HIS A 171 6.58 -9.45 -2.35
C HIS A 171 7.81 -9.87 -3.17
N LEU A 172 7.70 -10.99 -3.88
CA LEU A 172 8.75 -11.46 -4.78
C LEU A 172 9.04 -10.49 -5.91
N ILE A 173 8.00 -9.77 -6.35
CA ILE A 173 7.99 -8.82 -7.46
C ILE A 173 8.39 -7.39 -7.06
N ASN A 174 8.86 -7.18 -5.83
CA ASN A 174 9.22 -5.84 -5.36
C ASN A 174 10.39 -5.25 -6.17
N ASN A 175 10.27 -3.97 -6.54
CA ASN A 175 11.21 -3.27 -7.43
C ASN A 175 12.32 -2.49 -6.70
N SER A 176 12.38 -2.52 -5.36
CA SER A 176 13.37 -1.81 -4.53
C SER A 176 13.49 -0.32 -4.87
N TYR A 177 12.36 0.38 -4.94
CA TYR A 177 12.27 1.79 -5.39
C TYR A 177 12.57 2.83 -4.30
N GLY A 178 12.69 2.42 -3.05
CA GLY A 178 12.97 3.29 -1.92
C GLY A 178 14.44 3.69 -1.82
N LEU A 179 14.71 4.72 -1.01
CA LEU A 179 16.07 5.00 -0.52
C LEU A 179 16.55 3.86 0.38
N VAL A 180 15.65 3.33 1.21
CA VAL A 180 15.90 2.12 2.01
C VAL A 180 14.82 1.09 1.67
N ASN A 181 15.24 -0.11 1.29
CA ASN A 181 14.36 -1.21 0.89
C ASN A 181 14.52 -2.40 1.83
N TYR A 182 13.76 -2.42 2.93
CA TYR A 182 13.72 -3.55 3.84
C TYR A 182 12.75 -4.61 3.31
N VAL A 183 13.24 -5.41 2.37
CA VAL A 183 12.43 -6.38 1.62
C VAL A 183 12.89 -7.81 1.91
N ASN A 184 12.10 -8.56 2.68
CA ASN A 184 12.41 -9.96 2.98
C ASN A 184 11.36 -10.91 2.40
N LYS A 185 11.73 -11.52 1.27
CA LYS A 185 10.91 -12.48 0.51
C LYS A 185 10.64 -13.80 1.24
N SER A 186 11.44 -14.13 2.25
CA SER A 186 11.33 -15.37 3.04
C SER A 186 10.46 -15.24 4.30
N SER A 187 10.14 -14.00 4.69
CA SER A 187 9.24 -13.74 5.82
C SER A 187 7.87 -14.37 5.53
N SER A 188 7.02 -14.54 6.54
CA SER A 188 5.64 -15.05 6.41
C SER A 188 4.57 -13.94 6.41
N SER A 189 4.86 -12.75 6.95
CA SER A 189 4.00 -11.56 6.89
C SER A 189 4.79 -10.24 6.88
N THR A 190 4.21 -9.16 6.35
CA THR A 190 4.75 -7.80 6.47
C THR A 190 4.73 -7.32 7.93
N SER A 191 3.80 -7.85 8.74
CA SER A 191 3.78 -7.64 10.20
C SER A 191 5.05 -8.09 10.92
N GLU A 192 5.70 -9.18 10.50
CA GLU A 192 7.02 -9.57 11.06
C GLU A 192 8.09 -8.53 10.77
N LEU A 193 8.08 -7.95 9.57
CA LEU A 193 9.07 -6.94 9.17
C LEU A 193 8.86 -5.64 9.95
N VAL A 194 7.60 -5.23 10.12
CA VAL A 194 7.30 -4.04 10.93
C VAL A 194 7.64 -4.26 12.40
N LEU A 195 7.44 -5.46 12.95
CA LEU A 195 7.89 -5.78 14.31
C LEU A 195 9.40 -5.52 14.47
N ASN A 196 10.21 -6.06 13.56
CA ASN A 196 11.66 -5.85 13.58
C ASN A 196 12.01 -4.36 13.48
N ALA A 197 11.35 -3.61 12.61
CA ALA A 197 11.56 -2.17 12.47
C ALA A 197 11.22 -1.40 13.75
N LEU A 198 10.10 -1.70 14.40
CA LEU A 198 9.70 -1.08 15.66
C LEU A 198 10.70 -1.38 16.78
N GLU A 199 11.22 -2.60 16.84
CA GLU A 199 12.23 -3.02 17.82
C GLU A 199 13.57 -2.33 17.60
N THR A 200 14.03 -2.21 16.34
CA THR A 200 15.25 -1.45 16.02
C THR A 200 15.10 0.04 16.35
N LEU A 201 13.89 0.59 16.15
CA LEU A 201 13.57 1.97 16.55
C LEU A 201 13.45 2.16 18.07
N GLN A 202 13.56 1.07 18.86
CA GLN A 202 13.39 1.08 20.31
C GLN A 202 12.03 1.61 20.74
N ILE A 203 11.00 1.38 19.92
CA ILE A 203 9.63 1.80 20.21
C ILE A 203 8.96 0.74 21.08
N GLU A 204 8.32 1.16 22.16
CA GLU A 204 7.56 0.28 23.02
C GLU A 204 6.34 -0.30 22.29
N ILE A 205 6.30 -1.62 22.19
CA ILE A 205 5.20 -2.38 21.59
C ILE A 205 4.23 -2.76 22.70
N ASP A 206 3.12 -2.05 22.78
CA ASP A 206 2.06 -2.34 23.74
C ASP A 206 1.06 -3.37 23.20
N LYS A 207 0.03 -3.62 24.01
CA LYS A 207 -1.08 -4.52 23.68
C LYS A 207 -1.75 -4.21 22.34
N GLU A 208 -1.96 -2.94 22.01
CA GLU A 208 -2.68 -2.56 20.77
C GLU A 208 -1.82 -2.80 19.53
N ILE A 209 -0.56 -2.36 19.57
CA ILE A 209 0.42 -2.60 18.51
C ILE A 209 0.63 -4.11 18.33
N ALA A 210 0.83 -4.84 19.44
CA ALA A 210 1.02 -6.28 19.42
C ALA A 210 -0.20 -7.02 18.85
N THR A 211 -1.42 -6.58 19.20
CA THR A 211 -2.67 -7.15 18.68
C THR A 211 -2.80 -6.95 17.18
N ASN A 212 -2.48 -5.74 16.67
CA ASN A 212 -2.52 -5.47 15.23
C ASN A 212 -1.53 -6.37 14.49
N LEU A 213 -0.26 -6.40 14.90
CA LEU A 213 0.76 -7.24 14.26
C LEU A 213 0.41 -8.72 14.31
N TYR A 214 -0.15 -9.20 15.43
CA TYR A 214 -0.58 -10.59 15.56
C TYR A 214 -1.73 -10.91 14.59
N ALA A 215 -2.70 -10.02 14.45
CA ALA A 215 -3.80 -10.19 13.50
C ALA A 215 -3.30 -10.26 12.05
N GLY A 216 -2.37 -9.37 11.66
CA GLY A 216 -1.73 -9.41 10.34
C GLY A 216 -0.99 -10.71 10.08
N LEU A 217 -0.17 -11.15 11.04
CA LEU A 217 0.56 -12.43 11.02
C LEU A 217 -0.39 -13.62 10.81
N VAL A 218 -1.46 -13.71 11.60
CA VAL A 218 -2.45 -14.81 11.52
C VAL A 218 -3.13 -14.82 10.16
N VAL A 219 -3.50 -13.66 9.61
CA VAL A 219 -4.17 -13.62 8.30
C VAL A 219 -3.21 -13.97 7.17
N ALA A 220 -2.01 -13.38 7.13
CA ALA A 220 -1.00 -13.63 6.09
C ALA A 220 -0.57 -15.10 6.04
N THR A 221 -0.53 -15.77 7.19
CA THR A 221 -0.14 -17.18 7.30
C THR A 221 -1.28 -18.16 7.15
N ASN A 222 -2.51 -17.69 6.84
CA ASN A 222 -3.72 -18.50 6.88
C ASN A 222 -3.86 -19.30 8.19
N ASN A 223 -3.75 -18.62 9.32
CA ASN A 223 -3.73 -19.21 10.65
C ASN A 223 -2.62 -20.27 10.80
N PHE A 224 -1.39 -19.87 10.44
CA PHE A 224 -0.18 -20.71 10.53
C PHE A 224 -0.18 -21.97 9.66
N SER A 225 -1.08 -22.08 8.67
CA SER A 225 -1.16 -23.23 7.76
C SER A 225 -0.47 -22.99 6.41
N SER A 226 -0.03 -21.76 6.12
CA SER A 226 0.66 -21.41 4.87
C SER A 226 2.05 -22.05 4.80
N TYR A 227 2.52 -22.33 3.58
CA TYR A 227 3.88 -22.82 3.34
C TYR A 227 4.97 -21.80 3.70
N SER A 228 4.62 -20.51 3.79
CA SER A 228 5.54 -19.43 4.19
C SER A 228 5.88 -19.43 5.68
N VAL A 229 5.15 -20.21 6.48
CA VAL A 229 5.33 -20.31 7.93
C VAL A 229 6.66 -21.00 8.24
N ASN A 230 7.44 -20.41 9.12
CA ASN A 230 8.73 -20.96 9.56
C ASN A 230 8.93 -20.75 11.07
N ALA A 231 10.11 -21.12 11.59
CA ALA A 231 10.41 -20.98 13.02
C ALA A 231 10.29 -19.52 13.51
N GLN A 232 10.71 -18.54 12.70
CA GLN A 232 10.60 -17.12 13.00
C GLN A 232 9.13 -16.69 13.14
N THR A 233 8.24 -17.25 12.32
CA THR A 233 6.79 -16.99 12.41
C THR A 233 6.23 -17.33 13.79
N PHE A 234 6.58 -18.49 14.33
CA PHE A 234 6.11 -18.92 15.65
C PHE A 234 6.79 -18.13 16.78
N GLN A 235 8.06 -17.76 16.63
CA GLN A 235 8.74 -16.88 17.58
C GLN A 235 8.09 -15.49 17.63
N THR A 236 7.78 -14.91 16.48
CA THR A 236 7.04 -13.65 16.38
C THR A 236 5.67 -13.76 17.03
N ALA A 237 4.90 -14.81 16.71
CA ALA A 237 3.60 -15.05 17.34
C ALA A 237 3.71 -15.15 18.86
N SER A 238 4.68 -15.92 19.37
CA SER A 238 4.93 -16.06 20.80
C SER A 238 5.25 -14.72 21.45
N LYS A 239 6.15 -13.93 20.85
CA LYS A 239 6.55 -12.62 21.36
C LYS A 239 5.37 -11.66 21.43
N LEU A 240 4.59 -11.56 20.36
CA LEU A 240 3.40 -10.70 20.32
C LEU A 240 2.37 -11.09 21.40
N LEU A 241 2.17 -12.39 21.63
CA LEU A 241 1.29 -12.87 22.70
C LEU A 241 1.85 -12.53 24.10
N GLN A 242 3.17 -12.61 24.31
CA GLN A 242 3.81 -12.18 25.55
C GLN A 242 3.64 -10.67 25.79
N LEU A 243 3.65 -9.87 24.72
CA LEU A 243 3.36 -8.43 24.74
C LEU A 243 1.86 -8.11 24.91
N GLY A 244 1.01 -9.12 25.10
CA GLY A 244 -0.40 -8.97 25.42
C GLY A 244 -1.34 -8.96 24.22
N ALA A 245 -0.88 -9.35 23.02
CA ALA A 245 -1.72 -9.44 21.84
C ALA A 245 -2.98 -10.28 22.10
N VAL A 246 -4.15 -9.74 21.73
CA VAL A 246 -5.43 -10.43 21.87
C VAL A 246 -5.79 -11.11 20.56
N LYS A 247 -6.14 -12.39 20.65
CA LYS A 247 -6.69 -13.14 19.51
C LYS A 247 -8.10 -12.63 19.22
N LYS A 248 -8.24 -11.73 18.26
CA LYS A 248 -9.55 -11.32 17.74
C LYS A 248 -9.90 -12.20 16.54
N PRO A 249 -11.17 -12.64 16.39
CA PRO A 249 -11.63 -13.20 15.13
C PRO A 249 -11.52 -12.11 14.08
N VAL A 250 -10.54 -12.25 13.18
CA VAL A 250 -10.38 -11.30 12.08
C VAL A 250 -11.40 -11.67 11.03
N ASN A 251 -12.41 -10.81 10.85
CA ASN A 251 -13.32 -10.92 9.73
C ASN A 251 -12.48 -10.78 8.46
N ARG A 252 -12.21 -11.91 7.79
CA ARG A 252 -11.74 -11.89 6.41
C ARG A 252 -12.90 -11.31 5.62
N PHE A 253 -12.92 -9.99 5.43
CA PHE A 253 -13.71 -9.40 4.36
C PHE A 253 -13.15 -10.02 3.09
N GLN A 254 -13.83 -11.07 2.64
CA GLN A 254 -13.41 -11.86 1.51
C GLN A 254 -13.32 -10.89 0.35
N GLN A 255 -12.14 -10.76 -0.25
CA GLN A 255 -12.09 -10.48 -1.67
C GLN A 255 -12.74 -11.68 -2.33
N THR A 256 -14.06 -11.64 -2.50
CA THR A 256 -14.82 -12.69 -3.15
C THR A 256 -14.51 -12.65 -4.64
N ASN A 257 -13.37 -13.20 -5.03
CA ASN A 257 -13.34 -14.07 -6.20
C ASN A 257 -13.70 -15.48 -5.72
N ARG A 258 -14.88 -15.61 -5.10
CA ARG A 258 -15.57 -16.89 -5.12
C ARG A 258 -16.04 -17.03 -6.56
N TYR A 259 -15.36 -17.88 -7.33
CA TYR A 259 -16.01 -18.48 -8.48
C TYR A 259 -17.40 -18.98 -8.01
N PRO A 260 -18.47 -18.76 -8.78
CA PRO A 260 -19.79 -19.29 -8.44
C PRO A 260 -19.77 -20.81 -8.65
N GLY A 261 -19.11 -21.52 -7.73
CA GLY A 261 -19.18 -22.96 -7.58
C GLY A 261 -20.20 -23.26 -6.50
N GLY A 262 -21.30 -23.90 -6.88
CA GLY A 262 -22.29 -24.43 -5.95
C GLY A 262 -21.68 -25.43 -4.94
N PRO A 263 -22.48 -25.95 -4.00
CA PRO A 263 -21.99 -26.86 -2.98
C PRO A 263 -21.26 -28.05 -3.62
N PHE A 264 -20.06 -28.33 -3.11
CA PHE A 264 -19.20 -29.42 -3.53
C PHE A 264 -20.00 -30.74 -3.47
N GLN A 265 -20.32 -31.32 -4.63
CA GLN A 265 -20.77 -32.70 -4.70
C GLN A 265 -19.54 -33.56 -5.00
N PRO A 266 -19.18 -34.52 -4.13
CA PRO A 266 -18.13 -35.46 -4.47
C PRO A 266 -18.53 -36.24 -5.74
N PRO A 267 -17.59 -36.54 -6.65
CA PRO A 267 -17.90 -37.34 -7.83
C PRO A 267 -18.47 -38.69 -7.39
N ARG A 268 -19.62 -39.07 -7.96
CA ARG A 268 -20.16 -40.42 -7.76
C ARG A 268 -19.12 -41.43 -8.24
N ALA A 269 -18.73 -42.35 -7.37
CA ALA A 269 -17.91 -43.47 -7.75
C ALA A 269 -18.59 -44.23 -8.91
N PRO A 270 -17.86 -44.65 -9.96
CA PRO A 270 -18.44 -45.49 -10.99
C PRO A 270 -18.92 -46.78 -10.33
N THR A 271 -20.23 -47.05 -10.43
CA THR A 271 -20.80 -48.35 -10.08
C THR A 271 -20.26 -49.38 -11.08
N PHE A 272 -19.28 -50.18 -10.65
CA PHE A 272 -18.90 -51.37 -11.39
C PHE A 272 -20.05 -52.36 -11.29
N ALA A 273 -20.64 -52.73 -12.43
CA ALA A 273 -21.55 -53.86 -12.50
C ALA A 273 -20.80 -55.13 -12.07
N PRO A 274 -21.38 -56.01 -11.24
CA PRO A 274 -20.71 -57.25 -10.86
C PRO A 274 -20.54 -58.12 -12.11
N VAL A 275 -19.29 -58.32 -12.52
CA VAL A 275 -18.97 -59.29 -13.57
C VAL A 275 -19.01 -60.68 -12.95
N ASN A 276 -19.88 -61.53 -13.46
CA ASN A 276 -20.04 -62.91 -13.00
C ASN A 276 -18.78 -63.72 -13.39
N PRO A 277 -18.00 -64.27 -12.44
CA PRO A 277 -16.68 -64.87 -12.72
C PRO A 277 -16.74 -66.25 -13.40
N PHE A 278 -17.93 -66.73 -13.77
CA PHE A 278 -18.13 -68.02 -14.43
C PHE A 278 -18.88 -67.85 -15.75
N GLN A 279 -18.21 -67.30 -16.77
CA GLN A 279 -18.60 -67.54 -18.15
C GLN A 279 -17.48 -68.32 -18.85
N PRO A 280 -17.78 -69.46 -19.51
CA PRO A 280 -16.78 -70.17 -20.27
C PRO A 280 -16.35 -69.34 -21.49
N VAL A 281 -15.04 -69.17 -21.64
CA VAL A 281 -14.43 -68.45 -22.76
C VAL A 281 -14.67 -69.25 -24.04
N ASN A 282 -15.44 -68.69 -24.98
CA ASN A 282 -15.64 -69.30 -26.29
C ASN A 282 -14.43 -68.98 -27.19
N TYR A 283 -13.50 -69.91 -27.31
CA TYR A 283 -12.36 -69.82 -28.23
C TYR A 283 -12.82 -70.11 -29.66
N ASN A 284 -13.41 -69.12 -30.32
CA ASN A 284 -13.51 -69.07 -31.78
C ASN A 284 -13.80 -67.62 -32.21
N ASN A 285 -12.74 -66.82 -32.30
CA ASN A 285 -12.72 -65.71 -33.24
C ASN A 285 -11.27 -65.50 -33.74
N PRO A 286 -11.00 -65.65 -35.04
CA PRO A 286 -9.68 -65.44 -35.61
C PRO A 286 -9.59 -63.97 -36.02
N ASP A 287 -8.92 -63.14 -35.22
CA ASP A 287 -8.32 -61.88 -35.67
C ASP A 287 -7.54 -61.29 -34.48
N ASN A 288 -6.42 -61.92 -34.17
CA ASN A 288 -5.42 -61.37 -33.26
C ASN A 288 -4.07 -61.43 -33.98
N ASN A 289 -3.74 -60.37 -34.72
CA ASN A 289 -2.41 -60.05 -35.22
C ASN A 289 -2.39 -58.57 -35.63
N ASN A 290 -2.27 -57.66 -34.66
CA ASN A 290 -1.44 -56.47 -34.81
C ASN A 290 -1.27 -55.76 -33.46
N TYR A 291 -0.12 -55.97 -32.82
CA TYR A 291 0.43 -54.98 -31.89
C TYR A 291 1.30 -54.04 -32.73
N ASP A 292 0.70 -52.96 -33.24
CA ASP A 292 1.47 -51.87 -33.83
C ASP A 292 2.03 -51.00 -32.69
N GLU A 293 3.35 -51.05 -32.51
CA GLU A 293 4.12 -50.05 -31.80
C GLU A 293 3.96 -48.68 -32.51
N GLN A 294 3.10 -47.81 -31.98
CA GLN A 294 3.01 -46.41 -32.41
C GLN A 294 4.02 -45.57 -31.62
N PRO A 295 5.00 -44.91 -32.25
CA PRO A 295 5.89 -43.98 -31.57
C PRO A 295 5.12 -42.74 -31.11
N PHE A 296 5.43 -42.25 -29.91
CA PHE A 296 4.90 -41.00 -29.38
C PHE A 296 5.27 -39.83 -30.31
N GLN A 297 4.28 -39.18 -30.94
CA GLN A 297 4.50 -37.94 -31.68
C GLN A 297 4.23 -36.73 -30.76
N PRO A 298 5.20 -35.81 -30.58
CA PRO A 298 4.94 -34.55 -29.88
C PRO A 298 4.07 -33.63 -30.75
N PRO A 299 3.32 -32.68 -30.15
CA PRO A 299 2.45 -31.78 -30.88
C PRO A 299 3.23 -30.83 -31.80
N PRO A 300 2.61 -30.32 -32.89
CA PRO A 300 3.31 -29.48 -33.85
C PRO A 300 3.69 -28.11 -33.27
N PHE A 301 4.95 -27.72 -33.50
CA PHE A 301 5.44 -26.37 -33.26
C PHE A 301 4.76 -25.40 -34.25
N SER A 302 4.11 -24.36 -33.72
CA SER A 302 3.67 -23.20 -34.52
C SER A 302 4.71 -22.07 -34.36
N PRO A 303 5.47 -21.68 -35.39
CA PRO A 303 6.32 -20.51 -35.28
C PRO A 303 5.46 -19.23 -35.30
N GLN A 304 5.58 -18.40 -34.28
CA GLN A 304 5.14 -16.99 -34.35
C GLN A 304 6.10 -16.22 -35.28
N PRO A 305 5.61 -15.33 -36.16
CA PRO A 305 6.47 -14.47 -36.95
C PRO A 305 7.19 -13.45 -36.07
N ALA A 306 8.50 -13.30 -36.29
CA ALA A 306 9.31 -12.23 -35.74
C ALA A 306 8.88 -10.89 -36.36
N SER A 307 8.57 -9.89 -35.54
CA SER A 307 8.44 -8.51 -35.99
C SER A 307 9.85 -7.91 -36.14
N GLU A 308 10.35 -7.87 -37.37
CA GLU A 308 11.49 -7.02 -37.75
C GLU A 308 11.08 -5.54 -37.62
N GLN A 309 11.68 -4.82 -36.67
CA GLN A 309 11.74 -3.36 -36.74
C GLN A 309 13.10 -2.96 -37.31
N GLN A 310 13.06 -2.44 -38.53
CA GLN A 310 14.18 -1.80 -39.21
C GLN A 310 14.75 -0.66 -38.35
N VAL A 311 16.01 -0.82 -37.96
CA VAL A 311 16.87 0.27 -37.48
C VAL A 311 17.35 1.05 -38.69
N LYS A 312 17.07 2.36 -38.74
CA LYS A 312 17.74 3.28 -39.68
C LYS A 312 19.06 3.76 -39.07
N PRO A 313 20.17 3.83 -39.81
CA PRO A 313 21.44 4.35 -39.31
C PRO A 313 21.39 5.88 -39.20
N ILE A 314 21.99 6.42 -38.15
CA ILE A 314 22.38 7.84 -38.08
C ILE A 314 23.90 7.84 -38.21
N GLU A 315 24.39 8.39 -39.32
CA GLU A 315 25.80 8.75 -39.51
C GLU A 315 26.14 10.05 -38.75
N ASP A 316 27.43 10.15 -38.44
CA ASP A 316 28.08 11.04 -37.50
C ASP A 316 28.13 12.54 -37.88
N VAL A 317 28.61 13.28 -36.89
CA VAL A 317 29.40 14.53 -36.93
C VAL A 317 28.62 15.82 -36.72
N GLU A 318 28.77 16.39 -35.52
CA GLU A 318 29.23 17.77 -35.46
C GLU A 318 30.03 18.11 -34.18
N THR A 319 31.17 18.73 -34.45
CA THR A 319 32.24 19.14 -33.57
C THR A 319 31.92 20.41 -32.76
N ILE A 320 32.59 20.51 -31.61
CA ILE A 320 32.76 21.69 -30.77
C ILE A 320 33.36 22.86 -31.60
N ASN A 321 32.76 24.07 -31.55
CA ASN A 321 33.50 25.33 -31.32
C ASN A 321 32.65 26.62 -31.19
N THR A 322 32.96 27.37 -30.13
CA THR A 322 33.09 28.84 -29.99
C THR A 322 32.09 29.83 -30.63
N GLY A 323 31.44 30.63 -29.77
CA GLY A 323 31.63 32.10 -29.72
C GLY A 323 30.54 33.04 -30.27
N LYS A 324 29.94 33.83 -29.34
CA LYS A 324 29.33 35.21 -29.43
C LYS A 324 28.17 35.39 -30.45
N GLU A 325 27.10 36.17 -30.24
CA GLU A 325 26.89 37.43 -29.53
C GLU A 325 25.36 37.75 -29.43
N GLY A 326 24.92 38.38 -28.34
CA GLY A 326 23.85 39.40 -28.33
C GLY A 326 22.37 38.99 -28.40
N GLN A 327 21.64 39.13 -27.28
CA GLN A 327 20.58 40.14 -27.13
C GLN A 327 20.01 40.17 -25.70
N LYS A 328 19.95 41.39 -25.14
CA LYS A 328 19.43 41.73 -23.82
C LYS A 328 17.90 41.71 -23.82
N HIS A 329 17.29 41.13 -22.78
CA HIS A 329 15.99 41.60 -22.29
C HIS A 329 15.95 41.53 -20.76
N ASN A 330 15.96 42.70 -20.13
CA ASN A 330 15.55 42.92 -18.74
C ASN A 330 14.06 42.62 -18.61
N THR A 331 13.66 41.85 -17.59
CA THR A 331 12.38 42.06 -16.89
C THR A 331 12.54 41.68 -15.42
N SER A 332 12.87 42.69 -14.61
CA SER A 332 12.60 42.72 -13.18
C SER A 332 11.10 42.88 -12.96
N ASP A 333 10.34 41.78 -12.88
CA ASP A 333 8.89 41.89 -12.58
C ASP A 333 8.26 40.64 -11.92
N PHE A 334 9.00 39.97 -11.02
CA PHE A 334 8.50 38.80 -10.27
C PHE A 334 8.26 39.04 -8.77
N LEU A 335 8.27 40.30 -8.32
CA LEU A 335 8.00 40.66 -6.92
C LEU A 335 6.78 41.58 -6.84
N LYS A 336 5.57 41.01 -6.90
CA LYS A 336 4.33 41.56 -6.33
C LYS A 336 3.17 40.55 -6.41
N PRO A 337 2.53 40.17 -5.28
CA PRO A 337 1.26 39.43 -5.33
C PRO A 337 0.13 40.35 -5.79
N LYS A 338 -0.69 39.89 -6.75
CA LYS A 338 -1.89 40.60 -7.23
C LYS A 338 -3.04 40.35 -6.25
N ILE A 339 -3.47 41.39 -5.52
CA ILE A 339 -4.72 41.41 -4.75
C ILE A 339 -5.80 42.01 -5.65
N PHE A 340 -6.85 41.25 -5.97
CA PHE A 340 -8.04 41.79 -6.62
C PHE A 340 -8.97 42.38 -5.55
N SER A 341 -8.98 43.70 -5.42
CA SER A 341 -10.05 44.45 -4.78
C SER A 341 -11.07 44.82 -5.85
N ARG A 342 -12.31 44.33 -5.72
CA ARG A 342 -13.44 44.81 -6.52
C ARG A 342 -14.28 45.74 -5.65
N ASN A 343 -13.92 47.02 -5.68
CA ASN A 343 -14.78 48.10 -5.21
C ASN A 343 -15.60 48.63 -6.39
N GLY A 344 -16.92 48.67 -6.22
CA GLY A 344 -17.74 49.82 -6.60
C GLY A 344 -18.81 49.64 -7.67
N LEU A 345 -19.93 50.33 -7.40
CA LEU A 345 -21.10 50.71 -8.21
C LEU A 345 -22.33 49.83 -7.95
N VAL A 346 -23.43 50.28 -7.34
CA VAL A 346 -23.96 51.62 -6.96
C VAL A 346 -24.69 51.51 -5.63
#